data_AF-A0A9N9BXC9-F1
#
_entry.id   AF-A0A9N9BXC9-F1
#
_cell.length_a   1.000
_cell.length_b   1.000
_cell.length_c   1.000
_cell.angle_alpha   90.00
_cell.angle_beta   90.00
_cell.angle_gamma   90.00
#
_symmetry.space_group_name_H-M   'P 1'
#
loop_
_entity.id
_entity.type
_entity.pdbx_description
1 polymer ?
#
loop_
_entity_poly.entity_id
_entity_poly.type
_entity_poly.pdbx_seq_one_letter_code
_entity_poly.pdbx_strand_id
1 'polypeptide(L)'
;MSIDSLFTKIYNFLKYAEPRHIIAETVIYKAFQENCWISQDDLRPVVEQAISLVMSNCASDSPKLAKFEDVLTRFNGAYDNVRSLRDLGALDLNLEKPVQK
;
A
#
# COMPACT_ATOMS: atom_id res chain seq x y z
N MET A 1 -3.72 16.33 -3.17
CA MET A 1 -4.23 14.94 -3.13
C MET A 1 -4.79 14.68 -1.74
N SER A 2 -5.99 14.11 -1.60
CA SER A 2 -6.59 13.86 -0.28
C SER A 2 -6.12 12.51 0.26
N ILE A 3 -5.95 12.41 1.57
CA ILE A 3 -5.78 11.13 2.29
C ILE A 3 -6.92 10.15 1.94
N ASP A 4 -8.12 10.67 1.63
CA ASP A 4 -9.29 9.87 1.28
C ASP A 4 -9.11 9.08 -0.03
N SER A 5 -8.39 9.64 -1.02
CA SER A 5 -8.18 8.94 -2.30
C SER A 5 -7.20 7.78 -2.15
N LEU A 6 -6.13 8.00 -1.38
CA LEU A 6 -5.16 6.96 -1.03
C LEU A 6 -5.78 5.84 -0.20
N PHE A 7 -6.51 6.19 0.86
CA PHE A 7 -7.21 5.20 1.68
C PHE A 7 -8.15 4.35 0.82
N THR A 8 -8.97 4.99 -0.02
CA THR A 8 -9.91 4.32 -0.91
C THR A 8 -9.20 3.37 -1.87
N LYS A 9 -8.05 3.78 -2.44
CA LYS A 9 -7.23 2.95 -3.33
C LYS A 9 -6.74 1.69 -2.64
N ILE A 10 -6.16 1.83 -1.45
CA ILE A 10 -5.58 0.73 -0.68
C ILE A 10 -6.68 -0.20 -0.18
N TYR A 11 -7.75 0.35 0.40
CA TYR A 11 -8.91 -0.42 0.86
C TYR A 11 -9.51 -1.28 -0.26
N ASN A 12 -9.78 -0.69 -1.43
CA ASN A 12 -10.36 -1.41 -2.55
C ASN A 12 -9.41 -2.51 -3.05
N PHE A 13 -8.10 -2.24 -3.11
CA PHE A 13 -7.13 -3.26 -3.45
C PHE A 13 -7.18 -4.45 -2.48
N LEU A 14 -7.07 -4.19 -1.17
CA LEU A 14 -7.09 -5.23 -0.14
C LEU A 14 -8.41 -6.03 -0.17
N LYS A 15 -9.54 -5.35 -0.39
CA LYS A 15 -10.87 -5.95 -0.44
C LYS A 15 -11.05 -6.90 -1.62
N TYR A 16 -10.63 -6.51 -2.81
CA TYR A 16 -10.95 -7.24 -4.05
C TYR A 16 -9.80 -8.06 -4.63
N ALA A 17 -8.55 -7.80 -4.24
CA ALA A 17 -7.41 -8.58 -4.74
C ALA A 17 -7.48 -10.05 -4.27
N GLU A 18 -6.98 -10.96 -5.10
CA GLU A 18 -6.75 -12.33 -4.69
C GLU A 18 -5.64 -12.39 -3.62
N PRO A 19 -5.70 -13.32 -2.66
CA PRO A 19 -4.74 -13.41 -1.56
C PRO A 19 -3.26 -13.47 -2.01
N ARG A 20 -2.96 -14.10 -3.15
CA ARG A 20 -1.60 -14.20 -3.69
C ARG A 20 -0.98 -12.85 -4.06
N HIS A 21 -1.81 -11.83 -4.31
CA HIS A 21 -1.36 -10.48 -4.68
C HIS A 21 -1.29 -9.53 -3.47
N ILE A 22 -1.81 -9.95 -2.31
CA ILE A 22 -1.75 -9.17 -1.06
C ILE A 22 -0.39 -9.44 -0.42
N ILE A 23 0.64 -8.76 -0.94
CA ILE A 23 1.98 -8.71 -0.37
C ILE A 23 2.39 -7.26 -0.15
N ALA A 24 3.30 -7.03 0.80
CA ALA A 24 3.70 -5.68 1.21
C ALA A 24 4.15 -4.83 0.01
N GLU A 25 4.99 -5.36 -0.87
CA GLU A 25 5.51 -4.66 -2.04
C GLU A 25 4.40 -4.20 -3.00
N THR A 26 3.35 -5.03 -3.18
CA THR A 26 2.23 -4.65 -4.06
C THR A 26 1.34 -3.60 -3.40
N VAL A 27 1.15 -3.66 -2.07
CA VAL A 27 0.42 -2.63 -1.31
C VAL A 27 1.13 -1.28 -1.44
N ILE A 28 2.45 -1.23 -1.25
CA ILE A 28 3.23 0.00 -1.44
C ILE A 28 3.17 0.47 -2.89
N TYR A 29 3.31 -0.42 -3.86
CA TYR A 29 3.19 -0.06 -5.27
C TYR A 29 1.83 0.59 -5.57
N LYS A 30 0.73 0.04 -5.05
CA LYS A 30 -0.61 0.65 -5.19
C LYS A 30 -0.72 2.01 -4.54
N ALA A 31 -0.08 2.21 -3.38
CA ALA A 31 0.01 3.51 -2.75
C ALA A 31 0.78 4.51 -3.63
N PHE A 32 1.88 4.08 -4.26
CA PHE A 32 2.69 4.94 -5.12
C PHE A 32 2.02 5.26 -6.45
N GLN A 33 1.17 4.37 -6.97
CA GLN A 33 0.33 4.68 -8.13
C GLN A 33 -0.63 5.84 -7.84
N GLU A 34 -1.01 6.03 -6.57
CA GLU A 34 -1.82 7.17 -6.13
C GLU A 34 -0.92 8.36 -5.79
N ASN A 35 -0.02 8.21 -4.81
CA ASN A 35 0.95 9.22 -4.39
C ASN A 35 2.36 8.64 -4.36
N CYS A 36 3.13 8.82 -5.45
CA CYS A 36 4.48 8.27 -5.52
C CYS A 36 5.49 8.94 -4.56
N TRP A 37 5.14 10.06 -3.93
CA TRP A 37 6.01 10.81 -3.01
C TRP A 37 5.59 10.72 -1.54
N ILE A 38 4.60 9.89 -1.22
CA ILE A 38 4.16 9.74 0.16
C ILE A 38 5.30 9.23 1.06
N SER A 39 5.45 9.84 2.23
CA SER A 39 6.42 9.39 3.23
C SER A 39 6.00 8.04 3.82
N GLN A 40 6.96 7.31 4.36
CA GLN A 40 6.68 6.04 5.04
C GLN A 40 5.75 6.24 6.24
N ASP A 41 5.99 7.30 7.02
CA ASP A 41 5.25 7.62 8.23
C ASP A 41 3.81 8.06 7.92
N ASP A 42 3.58 8.72 6.79
CA ASP A 42 2.22 9.09 6.35
C ASP A 42 1.46 7.89 5.74
N LEU A 43 2.17 6.99 5.05
CA LEU A 43 1.54 5.84 4.40
C LEU A 43 1.15 4.74 5.39
N ARG A 44 1.98 4.48 6.40
CA ARG A 44 1.79 3.37 7.34
C ARG A 44 0.43 3.40 8.05
N PRO A 45 -0.02 4.52 8.64
CA PRO A 45 -1.32 4.60 9.29
C PRO A 45 -2.48 4.34 8.33
N VAL A 46 -2.36 4.75 7.06
CA VAL A 46 -3.39 4.52 6.04
C VAL A 46 -3.53 3.03 5.72
N VAL A 47 -2.40 2.32 5.59
CA VAL A 47 -2.40 0.87 5.37
C VAL A 47 -2.96 0.12 6.59
N GLU A 48 -2.54 0.50 7.79
CA GLU A 48 -3.04 -0.11 9.04
C GLU A 48 -4.55 0.07 9.19
N GLN A 49 -5.08 1.28 8.91
CA GLN A 49 -6.52 1.55 8.94
C GLN A 49 -7.28 0.76 7.87
N ALA A 50 -6.76 0.71 6.64
CA ALA A 50 -7.41 -0.03 5.55
C ALA A 50 -7.44 -1.54 5.85
N ILE A 51 -6.36 -2.10 6.38
CA ILE A 51 -6.29 -3.50 6.82
C ILE A 51 -7.30 -3.77 7.94
N SER A 52 -7.32 -2.93 8.98
CA SER A 52 -8.26 -3.08 10.09
C SER A 52 -9.72 -3.11 9.62
N LEU A 53 -10.09 -2.22 8.69
CA LEU A 53 -11.45 -2.18 8.14
C LEU A 53 -11.76 -3.40 7.24
N VAL A 54 -10.81 -3.92 6.49
CA VAL A 54 -11.04 -5.13 5.68
C VAL A 54 -11.12 -6.37 6.57
N MET A 55 -10.27 -6.46 7.59
CA MET A 55 -10.26 -7.57 8.55
C MET A 55 -11.58 -7.67 9.32
N SER A 56 -12.14 -6.55 9.78
CA SER A 56 -13.42 -6.54 10.51
C SER A 56 -14.61 -7.06 9.68
N ASN A 57 -14.46 -7.08 8.36
CA ASN A 57 -15.48 -7.57 7.41
C ASN A 57 -15.10 -8.92 6.76
N CYS A 58 -13.97 -9.54 7.14
CA CYS A 58 -13.56 -10.83 6.61
C CYS A 58 -14.15 -11.99 7.43
N ALA A 59 -14.47 -13.09 6.75
CA ALA A 59 -14.71 -14.36 7.40
C ALA A 59 -13.45 -14.83 8.14
N SER A 60 -13.62 -15.52 9.27
CA SER A 60 -12.53 -15.96 10.15
C SER A 60 -11.58 -16.99 9.51
N ASP A 61 -12.04 -17.70 8.49
CA ASP A 61 -11.26 -18.68 7.70
C ASP A 61 -10.66 -18.08 6.43
N SER A 62 -10.78 -16.76 6.24
CA SER A 62 -10.30 -16.09 5.04
C SER A 62 -8.77 -16.22 4.90
N PRO A 63 -8.26 -16.68 3.74
CA PRO A 63 -6.83 -16.74 3.47
C PRO A 63 -6.16 -15.35 3.43
N LYS A 64 -6.95 -14.27 3.43
CA LYS A 64 -6.44 -12.89 3.48
C LYS A 64 -5.90 -12.49 4.86
N LEU A 65 -6.37 -13.11 5.95
CA LEU A 65 -6.00 -12.70 7.30
C LEU A 65 -4.49 -12.80 7.53
N ALA A 66 -3.89 -13.96 7.21
CA ALA A 66 -2.43 -14.14 7.29
C ALA A 66 -1.66 -13.18 6.37
N LYS A 67 -2.23 -12.82 5.22
CA LYS A 67 -1.61 -11.86 4.29
C LYS A 67 -1.55 -10.45 4.86
N PHE A 68 -2.56 -10.04 5.62
CA PHE A 68 -2.56 -8.72 6.23
C PHE A 68 -1.50 -8.60 7.33
N GLU A 69 -1.32 -9.64 8.14
CA GLU A 69 -0.24 -9.71 9.13
C GLU A 69 1.13 -9.63 8.44
N ASP A 70 1.35 -10.42 7.39
CA ASP A 70 2.58 -10.39 6.59
C ASP A 70 2.86 -8.99 6.00
N VAL A 71 1.82 -8.29 5.51
CA VAL A 71 1.95 -6.94 4.98
C VAL A 71 2.47 -5.98 6.05
N LEU A 72 1.91 -6.02 7.25
CA LEU A 72 2.31 -5.14 8.36
C LEU A 72 3.73 -5.45 8.83
N THR A 73 4.08 -6.72 8.99
CA THR A 73 5.43 -7.13 9.41
C THR A 73 6.51 -6.71 8.42
N ARG A 74 6.22 -6.80 7.10
CA ARG A 74 7.20 -6.50 6.04
C ARG A 74 7.15 -5.06 5.53
N PHE A 75 6.27 -4.23 6.09
CA PHE A 75 5.95 -2.90 5.55
C PHE A 75 7.18 -2.05 5.28
N ASN A 76 8.08 -1.91 6.27
CA ASN A 76 9.25 -1.03 6.15
C ASN A 76 10.20 -1.46 5.03
N GLY A 77 10.56 -2.75 5.00
CA GLY A 77 11.44 -3.27 3.95
C GLY A 77 10.81 -3.19 2.57
N ALA A 78 9.50 -3.45 2.46
CA ALA A 78 8.77 -3.31 1.21
C ALA A 78 8.71 -1.85 0.73
N TYR A 79 8.53 -0.90 1.65
CA TYR A 79 8.57 0.53 1.34
C TYR A 79 9.92 0.91 0.73
N ASP A 80 11.02 0.52 1.37
CA ASP A 80 12.37 0.79 0.87
C ASP A 80 12.64 0.16 -0.49
N ASN A 81 12.20 -1.09 -0.69
CA ASN A 81 12.35 -1.79 -1.97
C ASN A 81 11.62 -1.06 -3.09
N VAL A 82 10.34 -0.72 -2.90
CA VAL A 82 9.52 -0.07 -3.94
C VAL A 82 9.99 1.38 -4.17
N ARG A 83 10.42 2.08 -3.11
CA ARG A 83 11.08 3.39 -3.22
C ARG A 83 12.35 3.33 -4.06
N SER A 84 13.22 2.36 -3.81
CA SER A 84 14.44 2.17 -4.59
C SER A 84 14.13 1.89 -6.06
N LEU A 85 13.14 1.04 -6.36
CA LEU A 85 12.70 0.77 -7.73
C LEU A 85 12.14 2.03 -8.42
N ARG A 86 11.36 2.85 -7.71
CA ARG A 86 10.90 4.16 -8.20
C ARG A 86 12.07 5.08 -8.52
N ASP A 87 13.04 5.19 -7.62
CA ASP A 87 14.19 6.09 -7.77
C ASP A 87 15.09 5.70 -8.94
N LEU A 88 15.14 4.40 -9.27
CA LEU A 88 15.80 3.86 -10.47
C LEU A 88 14.99 4.04 -11.76
N GLY A 89 13.76 4.56 -11.69
CA GLY A 89 12.85 4.66 -12.84
C GLY A 89 12.34 3.30 -13.34
N ALA A 90 12.42 2.25 -12.51
CA ALA A 90 11.98 0.90 -12.87
C ALA A 90 10.46 0.68 -12.73
N LEU A 91 9.74 1.66 -12.17
CA LEU A 91 8.30 1.61 -11.99
C LEU A 91 7.62 2.63 -12.90
N ASP A 92 6.61 2.17 -13.63
CA ASP A 92 5.69 3.05 -14.35
C ASP A 92 4.72 3.70 -13.34
N LEU A 93 5.13 4.88 -12.89
CA LEU A 93 4.38 5.74 -11.98
C LEU A 93 4.24 7.09 -12.68
N ASN A 94 3.10 7.77 -12.52
CA ASN A 94 2.93 9.14 -13.00
C ASN A 94 3.78 10.07 -12.11
N LEU A 95 5.06 10.19 -12.44
CA LEU A 95 6.09 10.91 -11.70
C LEU A 95 6.01 12.42 -11.97
N GLU A 96 4.87 13.05 -11.70
CA GLU A 96 4.90 14.50 -11.50
C GLU A 96 5.67 14.74 -10.19
N LYS A 97 6.95 15.12 -10.31
CA LYS A 97 7.78 15.48 -9.16
C LYS A 97 7.11 16.65 -8.44
N PRO A 98 7.06 16.67 -7.09
CA PRO A 98 6.56 17.83 -6.37
C PRO A 98 7.50 18.99 -6.70
N VAL A 99 6.93 20.16 -7.00
CA VAL A 99 7.73 21.38 -7.18
C VAL A 99 8.41 21.66 -5.84
N GLN A 100 9.73 21.46 -5.78
CA GLN A 100 10.54 21.86 -4.64
C GLN A 100 10.47 23.39 -4.58
N LYS A 101 9.86 23.92 -3.52
CA LYS A 101 9.89 25.36 -3.19
C LYS A 101 11.18 25.69 -2.47
#